data_AF-A0A6N9U2F4-F1
#
_entry.id   AF-A0A6N9U2F4-F1
#
_cell.length_a   1.000
_cell.length_b   1.000
_cell.length_c   1.000
_cell.angle_alpha   90.00
_cell.angle_beta   90.00
_cell.angle_gamma   90.00
#
_symmetry.space_group_name_H-M   'P 1'
#
loop_
_entity.id
_entity.type
_entity.pdbx_description
1 polymer ?
#
loop_
_entity_poly.entity_id
_entity_poly.type
_entity_poly.pdbx_seq_one_letter_code
_entity_poly.pdbx_strand_id
1 'polypeptide(L)'
;MTRAHQAPPSSGAALELLVHGVGGTTPHEMLGDPRITRVTGDTTAAVYRRTEDVGAEDHPERHRDGPVPEAYCWSNLTSGNGSRALWLLLLPFMVVNLAHWMRPTARSRGTAVRLYGVLVRLIALSLTVLLTAAACEVALDLVAWQCAGAAECAGRRSWLGFLSPGQGGWWSQPGRRLALAALVPAALVGLLWYLSNRTWSAYESQRPLELEEPDDAP
;
A
#
# COMPACT_ATOMS: atom_id res chain seq x y z
N MET A 1 -13.56 -38.07 -21.05
CA MET A 1 -14.84 -37.50 -20.57
C MET A 1 -14.53 -36.63 -19.35
N THR A 2 -14.39 -35.33 -19.57
CA THR A 2 -14.05 -34.34 -18.53
C THR A 2 -15.30 -34.08 -17.71
N ARG A 3 -15.23 -34.33 -16.40
CA ARG A 3 -16.33 -34.15 -15.46
C ARG A 3 -16.54 -32.64 -15.30
N ALA A 4 -17.61 -32.09 -15.86
CA ALA A 4 -18.02 -30.72 -15.58
C ALA A 4 -18.25 -30.59 -14.07
N HIS A 5 -17.48 -29.73 -13.41
CA HIS A 5 -17.71 -29.38 -12.02
C HIS A 5 -19.00 -28.57 -11.98
N GLN A 6 -20.09 -29.23 -11.59
CA GLN A 6 -21.40 -28.60 -11.51
C GLN A 6 -21.39 -27.72 -10.27
N ALA A 7 -21.21 -26.41 -10.48
CA ALA A 7 -21.31 -25.42 -9.43
C ALA A 7 -22.69 -25.50 -8.76
N PRO A 8 -22.81 -25.27 -7.44
CA PRO A 8 -24.10 -25.17 -6.78
C PRO A 8 -24.96 -24.10 -7.50
N PRO A 9 -26.29 -24.22 -7.50
CA PRO A 9 -27.15 -23.22 -8.12
C PRO A 9 -26.97 -21.89 -7.37
N SER A 10 -26.10 -21.03 -7.88
CA SER A 10 -25.96 -19.67 -7.42
C SER A 10 -27.20 -18.92 -7.86
N SER A 11 -27.87 -18.25 -6.92
CA SER A 11 -28.95 -17.30 -7.24
C SER A 11 -28.44 -16.07 -8.02
N GLY A 12 -27.12 -15.88 -8.12
CA GLY A 12 -26.44 -14.85 -8.90
C GLY A 12 -25.73 -15.37 -10.15
N ALA A 13 -25.33 -14.44 -11.02
CA ALA A 13 -24.57 -14.74 -12.23
C ALA A 13 -23.21 -15.36 -11.87
N ALA A 14 -22.83 -16.42 -12.59
CA ALA A 14 -21.47 -16.94 -12.47
C ALA A 14 -20.48 -15.91 -13.06
N LEU A 15 -19.36 -15.66 -12.38
CA LEU A 15 -18.32 -14.73 -12.82
C LEU A 15 -17.03 -15.50 -13.15
N GLU A 16 -16.34 -15.10 -14.22
CA GLU A 16 -15.02 -15.62 -14.59
C GLU A 16 -13.98 -14.50 -14.50
N LEU A 17 -13.03 -14.61 -13.58
CA LEU A 17 -11.96 -13.62 -13.43
C LEU A 17 -10.77 -13.96 -14.34
N LEU A 18 -10.63 -13.19 -15.41
CA LEU A 18 -9.48 -13.23 -16.30
C LEU A 18 -8.36 -12.37 -15.71
N VAL A 19 -7.16 -12.96 -15.58
CA VAL A 19 -5.97 -12.28 -15.05
C VAL A 19 -4.83 -12.43 -16.05
N HIS A 20 -4.30 -11.30 -16.53
CA HIS A 20 -3.17 -11.33 -17.45
C HIS A 20 -1.85 -11.68 -16.73
N GLY A 21 -0.93 -12.32 -17.46
CA GLY A 21 0.45 -12.50 -17.02
C GLY A 21 1.25 -11.20 -17.04
N VAL A 22 2.59 -11.28 -16.95
CA VAL A 22 3.45 -10.07 -16.85
C VAL A 22 3.46 -9.22 -18.13
N GLY A 23 2.96 -9.75 -19.26
CA GLY A 23 2.94 -9.06 -20.56
C GLY A 23 2.00 -7.86 -20.66
N GLY A 24 1.17 -7.60 -19.66
CA GLY A 24 0.34 -6.40 -19.59
C GLY A 24 -0.77 -6.31 -20.63
N THR A 25 -1.38 -7.44 -20.98
CA THR A 25 -2.53 -7.52 -21.89
C THR A 25 -3.65 -6.58 -21.46
N THR A 26 -4.25 -5.88 -22.43
CA THR A 26 -5.28 -4.87 -22.16
C THR A 26 -6.63 -5.51 -21.84
N PRO A 27 -7.52 -4.82 -21.12
CA PRO A 27 -8.86 -5.35 -20.83
C PRO A 27 -9.68 -5.61 -22.10
N HIS A 28 -9.49 -4.81 -23.16
CA HIS A 28 -10.16 -5.05 -24.45
C HIS A 28 -9.73 -6.36 -25.10
N GLU A 29 -8.44 -6.70 -25.02
CA GLU A 29 -7.90 -7.96 -25.54
C GLU A 29 -8.32 -9.15 -24.68
N MET A 30 -8.32 -8.99 -23.35
CA MET A 30 -8.76 -10.04 -22.42
C MET A 30 -10.25 -10.37 -22.61
N LEU A 31 -11.08 -9.35 -22.81
CA LEU A 31 -12.54 -9.51 -22.97
C LEU A 31 -12.98 -9.71 -24.42
N GLY A 32 -12.07 -9.51 -25.38
CA GLY A 32 -12.39 -9.57 -26.82
C GLY A 32 -13.42 -8.54 -27.28
N ASP A 33 -13.66 -7.46 -26.53
CA ASP A 33 -14.65 -6.42 -26.85
C ASP A 33 -14.03 -5.02 -26.70
N PRO A 34 -14.18 -4.12 -27.70
CA PRO A 34 -13.74 -2.73 -27.61
C PRO A 34 -14.56 -1.87 -26.63
N ARG A 35 -15.75 -2.31 -26.21
CA ARG A 35 -16.68 -1.59 -25.33
C ARG A 35 -16.60 -2.16 -23.92
N ILE A 36 -15.62 -1.70 -23.16
CA ILE A 36 -15.46 -2.10 -21.76
C ILE A 36 -15.91 -1.01 -20.81
N THR A 37 -16.33 -1.42 -19.62
CA THR A 37 -16.65 -0.52 -18.50
C THR A 37 -15.85 -0.96 -17.26
N ARG A 38 -15.23 0.01 -16.57
CA ARG A 38 -14.57 -0.24 -15.29
C ARG A 38 -15.64 -0.43 -14.21
N VAL A 39 -15.70 -1.62 -13.64
CA VAL A 39 -16.67 -1.98 -12.61
C VAL A 39 -16.18 -1.55 -11.23
N THR A 40 -14.90 -1.80 -10.95
CA THR A 40 -14.27 -1.41 -9.68
C THR A 40 -12.77 -1.14 -9.84
N GLY A 41 -12.17 -0.50 -8.85
CA GLY A 41 -10.78 -0.09 -8.83
C GLY A 41 -10.54 1.28 -9.47
N ASP A 42 -9.28 1.54 -9.82
CA ASP A 42 -8.81 2.85 -10.25
C ASP A 42 -8.01 2.78 -11.56
N THR A 43 -7.15 3.76 -11.83
CA THR A 43 -6.27 3.76 -13.02
C THR A 43 -5.03 2.89 -12.84
N THR A 44 -4.77 2.39 -11.63
CA THR A 44 -3.60 1.60 -11.26
C THR A 44 -3.90 0.11 -11.33
N ALA A 45 -5.02 -0.31 -10.73
CA ALA A 45 -5.53 -1.67 -10.81
C ALA A 45 -7.06 -1.63 -10.80
N ALA A 46 -7.67 -2.36 -11.72
CA ALA A 46 -9.11 -2.32 -11.89
C ALA A 46 -9.66 -3.61 -12.51
N VAL A 47 -10.95 -3.84 -12.24
CA VAL A 47 -11.75 -4.89 -12.88
C VAL A 47 -12.63 -4.25 -13.93
N TYR A 48 -12.61 -4.82 -15.13
CA TYR A 48 -13.40 -4.39 -16.27
C TYR A 48 -14.36 -5.51 -16.69
N ARG A 49 -15.56 -5.12 -17.11
CA ARG A 49 -16.52 -5.99 -17.81
C ARG A 49 -16.77 -5.44 -19.20
N ARG A 50 -17.33 -6.28 -20.08
CA ARG A 50 -17.97 -5.77 -21.30
C ARG A 50 -19.14 -4.89 -20.90
N THR A 51 -19.41 -3.86 -21.68
CA THR A 51 -20.45 -2.87 -21.34
C THR A 51 -21.84 -3.50 -21.25
N GLU A 52 -22.10 -4.55 -22.02
CA GLU A 52 -23.35 -5.33 -21.97
C GLU A 52 -23.50 -6.16 -20.69
N ASP A 53 -22.38 -6.53 -20.05
CA ASP A 53 -22.33 -7.43 -18.90
C ASP A 53 -22.31 -6.68 -17.55
N VAL A 54 -22.33 -5.34 -17.55
CA VAL A 54 -22.22 -4.54 -16.31
C VAL A 54 -23.33 -4.88 -15.31
N GLY A 55 -24.57 -5.06 -15.80
CA GLY A 55 -25.74 -5.39 -14.98
C GLY A 55 -25.96 -6.89 -14.78
N ALA A 56 -24.93 -7.73 -14.96
CA ALA A 56 -25.10 -9.17 -14.87
C ALA A 56 -25.48 -9.66 -13.46
N GLU A 57 -25.04 -8.95 -12.42
CA GLU A 57 -25.40 -9.25 -11.03
C GLU A 57 -26.84 -8.82 -10.69
N ASP A 58 -27.34 -7.76 -11.32
CA ASP A 58 -28.73 -7.28 -11.17
C ASP A 58 -29.73 -8.15 -11.95
N HIS A 59 -29.26 -8.77 -13.05
CA HIS A 59 -30.06 -9.59 -13.97
C HIS A 59 -29.38 -10.94 -14.24
N PRO A 60 -29.21 -11.79 -13.21
CA PRO A 60 -28.53 -13.07 -13.35
C PRO A 60 -29.27 -14.02 -14.31
N GLU A 61 -30.58 -13.86 -14.47
CA GLU A 61 -31.40 -14.62 -15.41
C GLU A 61 -31.00 -14.45 -16.88
N ARG A 62 -30.33 -13.34 -17.24
CA ARG A 62 -29.84 -13.08 -18.60
C ARG A 62 -28.51 -13.77 -18.91
N HIS A 63 -27.84 -14.31 -17.90
CA HIS A 63 -26.48 -14.85 -17.99
C HIS A 63 -26.44 -16.34 -17.60
N ARG A 64 -27.45 -17.10 -18.04
CA ARG A 64 -27.56 -18.54 -17.74
C ARG A 64 -26.69 -19.43 -18.63
N ASP A 65 -26.21 -18.90 -19.76
CA ASP A 65 -25.49 -19.65 -20.78
C ASP A 65 -23.97 -19.76 -20.52
N GLY A 66 -23.46 -19.10 -19.48
CA GLY A 66 -22.04 -19.19 -19.11
C GLY A 66 -21.63 -18.12 -18.08
N PRO A 67 -20.41 -18.21 -17.54
CA PRO A 67 -19.90 -17.20 -16.64
C PRO A 67 -19.64 -15.88 -17.38
N VAL A 68 -19.80 -14.78 -16.65
CA VAL A 68 -19.57 -13.42 -17.12
C VAL A 68 -18.08 -13.11 -16.95
N PRO A 69 -17.34 -12.83 -18.04
CA PRO A 69 -15.92 -12.58 -17.96
C PRO A 69 -15.61 -11.19 -17.40
N GLU A 70 -14.68 -11.16 -16.46
CA GLU A 70 -14.13 -9.96 -15.84
C GLU A 70 -12.63 -9.89 -16.05
N ALA A 71 -12.13 -8.80 -16.64
CA ALA A 71 -10.70 -8.59 -16.80
C ALA A 71 -10.14 -7.82 -15.61
N TYR A 72 -9.31 -8.48 -14.80
CA TYR A 72 -8.48 -7.82 -13.80
C TYR A 72 -7.16 -7.35 -14.43
N CYS A 73 -7.01 -6.04 -14.51
CA CYS A 73 -5.82 -5.40 -15.07
C CYS A 73 -4.96 -4.81 -13.95
N TRP A 74 -3.72 -5.27 -13.86
CA TRP A 74 -2.77 -4.92 -12.80
C TRP A 74 -1.42 -4.44 -13.32
N SER A 75 -1.24 -4.38 -14.65
CA SER A 75 0.03 -4.01 -15.30
C SER A 75 0.58 -2.66 -14.82
N ASN A 76 -0.31 -1.70 -14.53
CA ASN A 76 0.10 -0.39 -14.05
C ASN A 76 0.65 -0.43 -12.61
N LEU A 77 0.55 -1.55 -11.86
CA LEU A 77 1.26 -1.78 -10.58
C LEU A 77 2.77 -2.01 -10.75
N THR A 78 3.24 -2.43 -11.93
CA THR A 78 4.66 -2.75 -12.17
C THR A 78 5.36 -1.82 -13.16
N SER A 79 4.64 -1.15 -14.08
CA SER A 79 5.24 -0.36 -15.18
C SER A 79 5.16 1.19 -15.06
N GLY A 80 4.57 1.71 -13.99
CA GLY A 80 4.29 3.13 -13.74
C GLY A 80 5.46 4.01 -13.26
N ASN A 81 5.10 5.19 -12.73
CA ASN A 81 5.95 6.38 -12.53
C ASN A 81 7.28 6.16 -11.76
N GLY A 82 8.31 6.95 -12.09
CA GLY A 82 9.64 6.91 -11.46
C GLY A 82 9.65 7.19 -9.95
N SER A 83 8.60 7.81 -9.41
CA SER A 83 8.36 7.89 -7.96
C SER A 83 8.29 6.52 -7.28
N ARG A 84 8.16 5.43 -8.05
CA ARG A 84 8.25 4.07 -7.54
C ARG A 84 9.60 3.73 -6.92
N ALA A 85 10.68 4.37 -7.34
CA ALA A 85 11.98 4.17 -6.72
C ALA A 85 11.97 4.52 -5.21
N LEU A 86 11.10 5.45 -4.78
CA LEU A 86 10.94 5.79 -3.37
C LEU A 86 10.41 4.61 -2.52
N TRP A 87 9.74 3.62 -3.13
CA TRP A 87 9.34 2.40 -2.42
C TRP A 87 10.51 1.59 -1.92
N LEU A 88 11.71 1.72 -2.49
CA LEU A 88 12.90 1.03 -1.99
C LEU A 88 13.24 1.46 -0.55
N LEU A 89 12.96 2.70 -0.17
CA LEU A 89 13.10 3.16 1.21
C LEU A 89 12.11 2.45 2.15
N LEU A 90 10.95 2.07 1.63
CA LEU A 90 9.89 1.37 2.38
C LEU A 90 9.99 -0.16 2.27
N LEU A 91 10.93 -0.69 1.48
CA LEU A 91 11.10 -2.13 1.28
C LEU A 91 11.22 -2.90 2.61
N PRO A 92 11.99 -2.46 3.62
CA PRO A 92 12.06 -3.16 4.90
C PRO A 92 10.68 -3.26 5.59
N PHE A 93 9.86 -2.21 5.50
CA PHE A 93 8.51 -2.20 6.05
C PHE A 93 7.57 -3.13 5.28
N MET A 94 7.69 -3.18 3.95
CA MET A 94 6.92 -4.09 3.11
C MET A 94 7.18 -5.56 3.47
N VAL A 95 8.44 -5.92 3.72
CA VAL A 95 8.82 -7.29 4.13
C VAL A 95 8.19 -7.66 5.47
N VAL A 96 8.20 -6.74 6.44
CA VAL A 96 7.58 -6.98 7.76
C VAL A 96 6.05 -7.05 7.66
N ASN A 97 5.44 -6.23 6.79
CA ASN A 97 4.01 -6.33 6.50
C ASN A 97 3.67 -7.68 5.86
N LEU A 98 4.45 -8.17 4.90
CA LEU A 98 4.28 -9.49 4.31
C LEU A 98 4.40 -10.58 5.38
N ALA A 99 5.40 -10.51 6.25
CA ALA A 99 5.56 -11.46 7.35
C ALA A 99 4.31 -11.49 8.25
N HIS A 100 3.71 -10.34 8.55
CA HIS A 100 2.45 -10.30 9.30
C HIS A 100 1.34 -11.13 8.65
N TRP A 101 1.18 -11.02 7.32
CA TRP A 101 0.19 -11.78 6.55
C TRP A 101 0.54 -13.27 6.38
N MET A 102 1.83 -13.62 6.42
CA MET A 102 2.30 -15.01 6.39
C MET A 102 2.14 -15.75 7.73
N ARG A 103 1.42 -15.19 8.70
CA ARG A 103 1.21 -15.78 10.03
C ARG A 103 0.56 -17.18 9.92
N PRO A 104 1.17 -18.22 10.51
CA PRO A 104 0.63 -19.58 10.43
C PRO A 104 -0.79 -19.71 11.02
N THR A 105 -1.67 -20.44 10.34
CA THR A 105 -3.07 -20.69 10.76
C THR A 105 -3.23 -21.86 11.74
N ALA A 106 -2.13 -22.40 12.27
CA ALA A 106 -2.13 -23.60 13.11
C ALA A 106 -2.87 -23.39 14.46
N ARG A 107 -4.08 -23.95 14.55
CA ARG A 107 -4.97 -23.84 15.73
C ARG A 107 -4.38 -24.45 17.01
N SER A 108 -3.49 -25.44 16.90
CA SER A 108 -2.94 -26.19 18.05
C SER A 108 -1.72 -25.55 18.73
N ARG A 109 -1.12 -24.47 18.19
CA ARG A 109 0.13 -23.86 18.71
C ARG A 109 -0.04 -22.39 19.09
N GLY A 110 -1.12 -22.04 19.79
CA GLY A 110 -1.50 -20.65 20.09
C GLY A 110 -0.38 -19.76 20.66
N THR A 111 0.48 -20.27 21.55
CA THR A 111 1.60 -19.49 22.12
C THR A 111 2.68 -19.16 21.09
N ALA A 112 3.06 -20.09 20.22
CA ALA A 112 4.06 -19.84 19.18
C ALA A 112 3.54 -18.80 18.16
N VAL A 113 2.26 -18.89 17.79
CA VAL A 113 1.64 -17.95 16.85
C VAL A 113 1.47 -16.55 17.48
N ARG A 114 1.29 -16.47 18.81
CA ARG A 114 1.33 -15.19 19.55
C ARG A 114 2.75 -14.60 19.58
N LEU A 115 3.75 -15.41 19.92
CA LEU A 115 5.15 -14.98 19.94
C LEU A 115 5.59 -14.45 18.58
N TYR A 116 5.27 -15.17 17.49
CA TYR A 116 5.51 -14.70 16.12
C TYR A 116 4.92 -13.29 15.88
N GLY A 117 3.65 -13.09 16.27
CA GLY A 117 2.99 -11.80 16.12
C GLY A 117 3.65 -10.67 16.94
N VAL A 118 4.12 -10.97 18.14
CA VAL A 118 4.86 -10.01 18.97
C VAL A 118 6.21 -9.66 18.33
N LEU A 119 6.97 -10.66 17.86
CA LEU A 119 8.27 -10.44 17.23
C LEU A 119 8.13 -9.60 15.95
N VAL A 120 7.15 -9.89 15.10
CA VAL A 120 6.88 -9.09 13.88
C VAL A 120 6.56 -7.63 14.25
N ARG A 121 5.76 -7.38 15.29
CA ARG A 121 5.45 -6.03 15.77
C ARG A 121 6.68 -5.31 16.33
N LEU A 122 7.53 -6.02 17.08
CA LEU A 122 8.77 -5.45 17.60
C LEU A 122 9.74 -5.09 16.47
N ILE A 123 9.84 -5.92 15.43
CA ILE A 123 10.66 -5.62 14.25
C ILE A 123 10.10 -4.39 13.51
N ALA A 124 8.79 -4.31 13.31
CA ALA A 124 8.14 -3.14 12.70
C ALA A 124 8.42 -1.85 13.49
N LEU A 125 8.31 -1.91 14.82
CA LEU A 125 8.59 -0.79 15.71
C LEU A 125 10.07 -0.39 15.62
N SER A 126 10.99 -1.35 15.69
CA SER A 126 12.43 -1.11 15.60
C SER A 126 12.82 -0.46 14.28
N LEU A 127 12.25 -0.90 13.15
CA LEU A 127 12.49 -0.25 11.85
C LEU A 127 12.01 1.19 11.82
N THR A 128 10.84 1.47 12.41
CA THR A 128 10.30 2.83 12.51
C THR A 128 11.21 3.73 13.35
N VAL A 129 11.69 3.21 14.48
CA VAL A 129 12.63 3.91 15.37
C VAL A 129 13.95 4.17 14.66
N LEU A 130 14.54 3.16 14.01
CA LEU A 130 15.81 3.31 13.29
C LEU A 130 15.71 4.32 12.15
N LEU A 131 14.65 4.26 11.35
CA LEU A 131 14.42 5.21 10.27
C LEU A 131 14.28 6.65 10.81
N THR A 132 13.53 6.82 11.90
CA THR A 132 13.36 8.14 12.54
C THR A 132 14.66 8.63 13.16
N ALA A 133 15.43 7.74 13.80
CA ALA A 133 16.72 8.07 14.40
C ALA A 133 17.73 8.50 13.33
N ALA A 134 17.79 7.82 12.18
CA ALA A 134 18.63 8.22 11.06
C ALA A 134 18.24 9.61 10.51
N ALA A 135 16.94 9.91 10.43
CA ALA A 135 16.48 11.24 10.05
C ALA A 135 16.87 12.31 11.10
N CYS A 136 16.78 12.00 12.39
CA CYS A 136 17.25 12.87 13.46
C CYS A 136 18.77 13.11 13.37
N GLU A 137 19.58 12.08 13.16
CA GLU A 137 21.04 12.19 13.02
C GLU A 137 21.40 13.13 11.86
N VAL A 138 20.81 12.93 10.68
CA VAL A 138 21.08 13.78 9.52
C VAL A 138 20.61 15.22 9.76
N ALA A 139 19.37 15.41 10.21
CA ALA A 139 18.77 16.75 10.30
C ALA A 139 19.28 17.54 11.53
N LEU A 140 19.26 16.94 12.70
CA LEU A 140 19.59 17.61 13.96
C LEU A 140 21.11 17.67 14.17
N ASP A 141 21.80 16.55 14.00
CA ASP A 141 23.23 16.48 14.31
C ASP A 141 24.08 17.01 13.14
N LEU A 142 24.05 16.35 11.98
CA LEU A 142 24.93 16.73 10.86
C LEU A 142 24.60 18.11 10.29
N VAL A 143 23.31 18.41 10.07
CA VAL A 143 22.90 19.66 9.43
C VAL A 143 22.78 20.81 10.44
N ALA A 144 21.93 20.68 11.47
CA ALA A 144 21.59 21.81 12.33
C ALA A 144 22.64 22.10 13.42
N TRP A 145 23.26 21.07 13.99
CA TRP A 145 24.28 21.21 15.01
C TRP A 145 25.67 21.45 14.41
N GLN A 146 26.14 20.51 13.59
CA GLN A 146 27.51 20.55 13.06
C GLN A 146 27.67 21.56 11.93
N CYS A 147 26.95 21.43 10.81
CA CYS A 147 27.17 22.31 9.66
C CYS A 147 26.63 23.74 9.87
N ALA A 148 25.39 23.88 10.31
CA ALA A 148 24.80 25.21 10.54
C ALA A 148 25.41 25.91 11.77
N GLY A 149 26.05 25.17 12.68
CA GLY A 149 26.84 25.71 13.79
C GLY A 149 28.25 26.18 13.37
N ALA A 150 28.77 25.71 12.24
CA ALA A 150 30.08 26.09 11.73
C ALA A 150 29.95 27.16 10.63
N ALA A 151 30.49 28.36 10.88
CA ALA A 151 30.38 29.51 9.96
C ALA A 151 30.93 29.21 8.56
N GLU A 152 32.01 28.45 8.45
CA GLU A 152 32.56 28.02 7.16
C GLU A 152 31.63 27.04 6.42
N CYS A 153 31.06 26.07 7.13
CA CYS A 153 30.16 25.09 6.52
C CYS A 153 28.89 25.76 6.02
N ALA A 154 28.24 26.57 6.85
CA ALA A 154 27.05 27.33 6.50
C ALA A 154 27.35 28.40 5.43
N GLY A 155 28.50 29.06 5.47
CA GLY A 155 28.90 30.07 4.47
C GLY A 155 29.07 29.50 3.06
N ARG A 156 29.51 28.24 2.93
CA ARG A 156 29.59 27.53 1.63
C ARG A 156 28.22 27.07 1.10
N ARG A 157 27.17 27.07 1.92
CA ARG A 157 25.81 26.64 1.55
C ARG A 157 24.85 27.79 1.77
N SER A 158 24.58 28.56 0.71
CA SER A 158 23.74 29.76 0.78
C SER A 158 22.38 29.54 1.46
N TRP A 159 21.78 28.35 1.30
CA TRP A 159 20.51 27.97 1.94
C TRP A 159 20.59 27.76 3.47
N LEU A 160 21.79 27.55 4.03
CA LEU A 160 22.05 27.48 5.48
C LEU A 160 22.55 28.79 6.07
N GLY A 161 22.82 29.80 5.24
CA GLY A 161 23.44 31.06 5.66
C GLY A 161 22.66 31.75 6.78
N PHE A 162 21.32 31.78 6.69
CA PHE A 162 20.45 32.41 7.70
C PHE A 162 20.50 31.72 9.08
N LEU A 163 20.94 30.46 9.11
CA LEU A 163 21.19 29.72 10.35
C LEU A 163 22.58 30.01 10.89
N SER A 164 23.57 30.41 10.09
CA SER A 164 24.97 30.59 10.52
C SER A 164 25.12 31.48 11.78
N PRO A 165 26.03 31.16 12.72
CA PRO A 165 26.32 32.04 13.86
C PRO A 165 26.84 33.39 13.42
N GLY A 166 27.60 33.42 12.32
CA GLY A 166 28.22 34.64 11.79
C GLY A 166 27.22 35.68 11.28
N GLN A 167 25.96 35.32 11.02
CA GLN A 167 24.93 36.29 10.65
C GLN A 167 24.26 36.98 11.84
N GLY A 168 24.41 36.45 13.08
CA GLY A 168 23.83 37.06 14.29
C GLY A 168 22.29 37.14 14.32
N GLY A 169 21.58 36.54 13.34
CA GLY A 169 20.13 36.65 13.20
C GLY A 169 19.32 35.81 14.20
N TRP A 170 17.99 35.97 14.18
CA TRP A 170 17.04 35.27 15.08
C TRP A 170 17.18 33.74 15.06
N TRP A 171 17.47 33.17 13.88
CA TRP A 171 17.63 31.73 13.65
C TRP A 171 19.04 31.22 13.95
N SER A 172 19.96 32.09 14.36
CA SER A 172 21.33 31.71 14.72
C SER A 172 21.46 31.12 16.14
N GLN A 173 20.37 31.09 16.91
CA GLN A 173 20.36 30.49 18.24
C GLN A 173 20.30 28.96 18.13
N PRO A 174 21.19 28.18 18.79
CA PRO A 174 21.26 26.72 18.66
C PRO A 174 19.92 26.01 18.85
N GLY A 175 19.15 26.39 19.88
CA GLY A 175 17.85 25.79 20.15
C GLY A 175 16.82 26.02 19.03
N ARG A 176 16.86 27.16 18.34
CA ARG A 176 15.91 27.47 17.25
C ARG A 176 16.27 26.75 15.96
N ARG A 177 17.57 26.59 15.67
CA ARG A 177 18.05 25.78 14.54
C ARG A 177 17.59 24.33 14.69
N LEU A 178 17.80 23.77 15.88
CA LEU A 178 17.38 22.40 16.21
C LEU A 178 15.86 22.25 16.15
N ALA A 179 15.10 23.23 16.66
CA ALA A 179 13.63 23.23 16.57
C ALA A 179 13.14 23.24 15.11
N LEU A 180 13.76 24.05 14.24
CA LEU A 180 13.44 24.07 12.82
C LEU A 180 13.80 22.74 12.14
N ALA A 181 14.97 22.18 12.45
CA ALA A 181 15.41 20.91 11.89
C ALA A 181 14.58 19.71 12.37
N ALA A 182 13.99 19.77 13.58
CA ALA A 182 13.08 18.76 14.10
C ALA A 182 11.79 18.61 13.29
N LEU A 183 11.46 19.59 12.44
CA LEU A 183 10.36 19.46 11.47
C LEU A 183 10.58 18.32 10.49
N VAL A 184 11.83 17.95 10.17
CA VAL A 184 12.15 16.85 9.25
C VAL A 184 11.73 15.48 9.82
N PRO A 185 12.23 15.02 10.97
CA PRO A 185 11.77 13.76 11.55
C PRO A 185 10.29 13.79 11.94
N ALA A 186 9.74 14.94 12.36
CA ALA A 186 8.31 15.07 12.63
C ALA A 186 7.46 14.89 11.36
N ALA A 187 7.86 15.51 10.24
CA ALA A 187 7.19 15.34 8.95
C ALA A 187 7.30 13.90 8.44
N LEU A 188 8.44 13.24 8.64
CA LEU A 188 8.62 11.83 8.29
C LEU A 188 7.64 10.93 9.05
N VAL A 189 7.55 11.08 10.37
CA VAL A 189 6.60 10.30 11.19
C VAL A 189 5.15 10.62 10.81
N GLY A 190 4.83 11.90 10.60
CA GLY A 190 3.51 12.33 10.14
C GLY A 190 3.14 11.74 8.78
N LEU A 191 4.09 11.68 7.85
CA LEU A 191 3.91 11.05 6.53
C LEU A 191 3.68 9.55 6.64
N LEU A 192 4.48 8.84 7.45
CA LEU A 192 4.31 7.39 7.67
C LEU A 192 2.93 7.09 8.27
N TRP A 193 2.50 7.89 9.25
CA TRP A 193 1.17 7.79 9.84
C TRP A 193 0.07 8.04 8.81
N TYR A 194 0.19 9.11 8.03
CA TYR A 194 -0.77 9.45 6.98
C TYR A 194 -0.89 8.32 5.94
N LEU A 195 0.25 7.80 5.45
CA LEU A 195 0.28 6.71 4.48
C LEU A 195 -0.37 5.44 5.05
N SER A 196 -0.05 5.09 6.30
CA SER A 196 -0.62 3.91 6.97
C SER A 196 -2.15 4.02 7.12
N ASN A 197 -2.65 5.20 7.46
CA ASN A 197 -4.09 5.42 7.60
C ASN A 197 -4.81 5.37 6.23
N ARG A 198 -4.19 5.95 5.20
CA ARG A 198 -4.77 5.96 3.86
C ARG A 198 -4.81 4.57 3.24
N THR A 199 -3.74 3.77 3.35
CA THR A 199 -3.72 2.41 2.80
C THR A 199 -4.74 1.51 3.47
N TRP A 200 -4.84 1.57 4.80
CA TRP A 200 -5.85 0.82 5.55
C TRP A 200 -7.28 1.18 5.11
N SER A 201 -7.59 2.47 5.01
CA SER A 201 -8.91 2.94 4.60
C SER A 201 -9.26 2.54 3.16
N ALA A 202 -8.29 2.53 2.25
CA ALA A 202 -8.53 2.30 0.82
C ALA A 202 -8.65 0.82 0.45
N TYR A 203 -7.85 -0.05 1.07
CA TYR A 203 -7.73 -1.45 0.64
C TYR A 203 -8.27 -2.46 1.66
N GLU A 204 -8.26 -2.15 2.95
CA GLU A 204 -8.57 -3.13 4.01
C GLU A 204 -9.96 -2.95 4.64
N SER A 205 -10.68 -1.89 4.27
CA SER A 205 -12.00 -1.55 4.84
C SER A 205 -13.18 -2.32 4.23
N GLN A 206 -12.90 -3.23 3.29
CA GLN A 206 -13.94 -4.06 2.66
C GLN A 206 -14.48 -5.07 3.67
N ARG A 207 -15.79 -5.05 3.91
CA ARG A 207 -16.44 -6.07 4.72
C ARG A 207 -16.44 -7.39 3.93
N PRO A 208 -16.09 -8.54 4.55
CA PRO A 208 -16.32 -9.83 3.94
C PRO A 208 -17.78 -9.94 3.52
N LEU A 209 -18.05 -10.52 2.35
CA LEU A 209 -19.40 -10.91 1.98
C LEU A 209 -19.90 -11.88 3.05
N GLU A 210 -20.97 -11.51 3.76
CA GLU A 210 -21.70 -12.41 4.63
C GLU A 210 -22.38 -13.45 3.74
N LEU A 211 -21.70 -14.57 3.51
CA LEU A 211 -22.36 -15.75 2.99
C LEU A 211 -23.23 -16.26 4.15
N GLU A 212 -24.55 -16.13 4.01
CA GLU A 212 -25.51 -16.83 4.86
C GLU A 212 -25.18 -18.33 4.76
N GLU A 213 -24.55 -18.88 5.81
CA GLU A 213 -24.41 -20.33 5.97
C GLU A 213 -25.85 -20.89 6.02
N PRO A 214 -26.22 -21.81 5.12
CA PRO A 214 -27.54 -22.41 5.18
C PRO A 214 -27.68 -23.09 6.54
N ASP A 215 -28.70 -22.66 7.28
CA ASP A 215 -29.07 -23.19 8.59
C ASP A 215 -29.11 -24.73 8.49
N ASP A 216 -28.18 -25.41 9.18
CA ASP A 216 -28.17 -26.87 9.29
C ASP A 216 -29.49 -27.26 9.98
N ALA A 217 -30.50 -27.54 9.18
CA ALA A 217 -31.79 -28.01 9.67
C ALA A 217 -31.60 -29.39 10.36
N PRO A 218 -32.23 -29.61 11.53
CA PRO A 218 -32.00 -30.75 12.40
C PRO A 218 -32.41 -32.11 11.83
#